data_AF-A0A444Y4V1-F1
#
_entry.id   AF-A0A444Y4V1-F1
#
_cell.length_a   1.000
_cell.length_b   1.000
_cell.length_c   1.000
_cell.angle_alpha   90.00
_cell.angle_beta   90.00
_cell.angle_gamma   90.00
#
_symmetry.space_group_name_H-M   'P 1'
#
loop_
_entity.id
_entity.type
_entity.pdbx_description
1 polymer ?
#
loop_
_entity_poly.entity_id
_entity_poly.type
_entity_poly.pdbx_seq_one_letter_code
_entity_poly.pdbx_strand_id
1 'polypeptide(L)'
;MRRGAMSLSTSTGQKLEEIEEQDESSRVLSQNDFIAQVFEKEKSGRVCSVGFGPTPSQLFRSNSHPSGNRVQVEKIQRKLNKLQAELEAKKLKRKAMEDEATIEKKKRKAMKSTLIYLFQRQGEELPPDIATGMSSME
;
A
#
# COMPACT_ATOMS: atom_id res chain seq x y z
N MET A 1 -9.91 -25.14 35.76
CA MET A 1 -8.83 -26.02 35.25
C MET A 1 -8.96 -27.37 35.92
N ARG A 2 -9.43 -28.41 35.22
CA ARG A 2 -9.37 -29.82 35.66
C ARG A 2 -8.64 -30.61 34.59
N ARG A 3 -7.52 -31.22 34.99
CA ARG A 3 -6.77 -32.20 34.20
C ARG A 3 -7.46 -33.56 34.35
N GLY A 4 -7.52 -34.32 33.28
CA GLY A 4 -7.89 -35.73 33.29
C GLY A 4 -7.48 -36.36 31.96
N ALA A 5 -6.52 -37.27 32.01
CA ALA A 5 -5.95 -37.96 30.87
C ALA A 5 -6.46 -39.41 30.80
N MET A 6 -6.39 -39.96 29.58
CA MET A 6 -6.36 -41.38 29.19
C MET A 6 -7.63 -42.23 29.36
N SER A 7 -8.12 -42.79 28.25
CA SER A 7 -7.78 -44.17 27.88
C SER A 7 -8.37 -44.54 26.51
N LEU A 8 -7.59 -45.35 25.78
CA LEU A 8 -7.90 -45.93 24.50
C LEU A 8 -8.91 -47.08 24.62
N SER A 9 -9.52 -47.36 23.47
CA SER A 9 -9.83 -48.69 22.94
C SER A 9 -11.29 -49.13 22.92
N THR A 10 -11.60 -49.77 21.78
CA THR A 10 -12.65 -50.73 21.48
C THR A 10 -14.11 -50.26 21.40
N SER A 11 -14.55 -49.89 20.19
CA SER A 11 -15.87 -50.32 19.70
C SER A 11 -15.97 -50.31 18.15
N THR A 12 -14.96 -50.85 17.48
CA THR A 12 -15.01 -51.18 16.05
C THR A 12 -15.34 -52.66 15.90
N GLY A 13 -16.57 -53.06 16.18
CA GLY A 13 -16.93 -54.48 16.17
C GLY A 13 -18.41 -54.86 16.04
N GLN A 14 -19.36 -53.93 15.87
CA GLN A 14 -20.80 -54.27 15.84
C GLN A 14 -21.63 -53.48 14.83
N LYS A 15 -21.02 -52.96 13.75
CA LYS A 15 -21.76 -52.27 12.67
C LYS A 15 -21.30 -52.69 11.26
N LEU A 16 -20.76 -53.90 11.14
CA LEU A 16 -20.31 -54.49 9.88
C LEU A 16 -21.01 -55.83 9.59
N GLU A 17 -22.19 -56.05 10.18
CA GLU A 17 -23.01 -57.26 9.98
C GLU A 17 -24.36 -56.94 9.29
N GLU A 18 -24.57 -55.69 8.85
CA GLU A 18 -25.81 -55.24 8.19
C GLU A 18 -25.53 -54.67 6.79
N ILE A 19 -24.47 -55.14 6.12
CA ILE A 19 -24.18 -54.79 4.72
C ILE A 19 -24.02 -56.02 3.83
N GLU A 20 -24.38 -57.20 4.34
CA GLU A 20 -24.30 -58.49 3.64
C GLU A 20 -25.56 -58.82 2.81
N GLU A 21 -26.65 -58.05 2.93
CA GLU A 21 -27.92 -58.36 2.23
C GLU A 21 -28.46 -57.24 1.34
N GLN A 22 -27.64 -56.60 0.50
CA GLN A 22 -28.15 -55.86 -0.67
C GLN A 22 -27.19 -55.94 -1.88
N ASP A 23 -26.74 -57.16 -2.20
CA ASP A 23 -26.29 -57.50 -3.56
C ASP A 23 -27.48 -58.03 -4.36
N GLU A 24 -28.32 -57.14 -4.91
CA GLU A 24 -29.24 -57.49 -6.01
C GLU A 24 -29.61 -56.29 -6.93
N SER A 25 -28.92 -55.15 -6.84
CA SER A 25 -29.11 -54.03 -7.80
C SER A 25 -28.25 -54.16 -9.08
N SER A 26 -27.45 -55.22 -9.22
CA SER A 26 -26.40 -55.32 -10.24
C SER A 26 -26.83 -55.97 -11.57
N ARG A 27 -28.12 -56.22 -11.81
CA ARG A 27 -28.56 -57.10 -12.92
C ARG A 27 -29.38 -56.48 -14.06
N VAL A 28 -29.54 -55.17 -14.15
CA VAL A 28 -30.13 -54.57 -15.36
C VAL A 28 -29.45 -53.24 -15.71
N LEU A 29 -28.21 -53.32 -16.20
CA LEU A 29 -27.63 -52.22 -16.98
C LEU A 29 -28.48 -52.11 -18.25
N SER A 30 -29.36 -51.10 -18.28
CA SER A 30 -30.18 -50.78 -19.45
C SER A 30 -29.26 -50.54 -20.64
N GLN A 31 -29.33 -51.44 -21.61
CA GLN A 31 -28.52 -51.44 -22.84
C GLN A 31 -28.83 -50.26 -23.78
N ASN A 32 -29.53 -49.22 -23.29
CA ASN A 32 -29.95 -48.03 -24.02
C ASN A 32 -29.67 -46.73 -23.26
N ASP A 33 -28.81 -46.73 -22.25
CA ASP A 33 -28.43 -45.49 -21.58
C ASP A 33 -27.57 -44.63 -22.52
N PHE A 34 -28.08 -43.45 -22.90
CA PHE A 34 -27.39 -42.52 -23.80
C PHE A 34 -25.97 -42.16 -23.33
N ILE A 35 -25.73 -42.24 -22.02
CA ILE A 35 -24.41 -42.03 -21.42
C ILE A 35 -23.45 -43.19 -21.76
N ALA A 36 -23.90 -44.44 -21.69
CA ALA A 36 -23.09 -45.59 -22.03
C ALA A 36 -22.71 -45.59 -23.52
N GLN A 37 -23.62 -45.20 -24.41
CA GLN A 37 -23.35 -45.13 -25.84
C GLN A 37 -22.26 -44.10 -26.23
N VAL A 38 -22.17 -42.98 -25.51
CA VAL A 38 -21.16 -41.93 -25.75
C VAL A 38 -19.78 -42.38 -25.26
N PHE A 39 -19.71 -43.10 -24.14
CA PHE A 39 -18.46 -43.48 -23.48
C PHE A 39 -17.97 -44.90 -23.77
N GLU A 40 -18.80 -45.82 -24.27
CA GLU A 40 -18.41 -47.21 -24.56
C GLU A 40 -17.37 -47.34 -25.70
N LYS A 41 -17.16 -46.30 -26.49
CA LYS A 41 -16.11 -46.26 -27.52
C LYS A 41 -14.85 -45.51 -27.09
N GLU A 42 -14.77 -45.04 -25.84
CA GLU A 42 -13.51 -44.57 -25.29
C GLU A 42 -12.61 -45.78 -25.02
N LYS A 43 -11.73 -46.07 -25.99
CA LYS A 43 -10.76 -47.16 -25.87
C LYS A 43 -9.85 -46.86 -24.69
N SER A 44 -9.99 -47.63 -23.62
CA SER A 44 -9.18 -47.65 -22.38
C SER A 44 -7.74 -48.13 -22.62
N GLY A 45 -7.08 -47.57 -23.63
CA GLY A 45 -5.76 -48.00 -24.12
C GLY A 45 -4.97 -46.89 -24.82
N ARG A 46 -5.29 -45.61 -24.57
CA ARG A 46 -4.41 -44.49 -24.91
C ARG A 46 -4.07 -43.67 -23.67
N VAL A 47 -3.41 -44.33 -22.73
CA VAL A 47 -2.43 -43.65 -21.89
C VAL A 47 -1.27 -43.26 -22.80
N CYS A 48 -1.23 -41.97 -23.14
CA CYS A 48 -0.06 -41.15 -23.51
C CYS A 48 -0.51 -39.96 -24.37
N SER A 49 -0.94 -38.86 -23.74
CA SER A 49 -0.64 -37.55 -24.32
C SER A 49 0.69 -37.06 -23.74
N VAL A 50 1.80 -37.60 -24.26
CA VAL A 50 3.03 -36.80 -24.33
C VAL A 50 2.82 -35.83 -25.49
N GLY A 51 2.05 -34.79 -25.20
CA GLY A 51 1.67 -33.77 -26.16
C GLY A 51 1.42 -32.52 -25.36
N PHE A 52 2.25 -31.50 -25.61
CA PHE A 52 1.98 -30.14 -25.20
C PHE A 52 0.60 -29.73 -25.76
N GLY A 53 -0.46 -29.99 -25.00
CA GLY A 53 -1.67 -29.19 -25.15
C GLY A 53 -1.26 -27.73 -24.96
N PRO A 54 -1.86 -26.75 -25.67
CA PRO A 54 -1.59 -25.36 -25.36
C PRO A 54 -1.89 -25.20 -23.88
N THR A 55 -0.83 -25.03 -23.08
CA THR A 55 -0.97 -24.80 -21.66
C THR A 55 -1.96 -23.64 -21.54
N PRO A 56 -3.08 -23.78 -20.82
CA PRO A 56 -4.05 -22.68 -20.68
C PRO A 56 -3.45 -21.38 -20.12
N SER A 57 -2.17 -21.38 -19.74
CA SER A 57 -1.39 -20.20 -19.39
C SER A 57 -0.98 -19.29 -20.57
N GLN A 58 -1.17 -19.70 -21.83
CA GLN A 58 -0.76 -18.87 -22.98
C GLN A 58 -1.85 -17.92 -23.50
N LEU A 59 -3.11 -18.11 -23.11
CA LEU A 59 -4.21 -17.18 -23.42
C LEU A 59 -4.12 -15.87 -22.61
N PHE A 60 -3.40 -15.92 -21.49
CA PHE A 60 -2.94 -14.76 -20.74
C PHE A 60 -1.41 -14.70 -20.79
N ARG A 61 -0.81 -14.93 -21.97
CA ARG A 61 0.47 -14.27 -22.23
C ARG A 61 0.20 -12.80 -22.00
N SER A 62 0.61 -12.32 -20.83
CA SER A 62 0.51 -10.93 -20.46
C SER A 62 1.08 -10.15 -21.62
N ASN A 63 0.19 -9.54 -22.41
CA ASN A 63 0.54 -8.37 -23.20
C ASN A 63 0.79 -7.23 -22.20
N SER A 64 1.68 -7.44 -21.23
CA SER A 64 2.28 -6.36 -20.47
C SER A 64 3.25 -5.74 -21.45
N HIS A 65 2.74 -4.92 -22.36
CA HIS A 65 3.54 -3.99 -23.12
C HIS A 65 4.49 -3.30 -22.12
N PRO A 66 5.81 -3.50 -22.20
CA PRO A 66 6.74 -2.73 -21.39
C PRO A 66 6.80 -1.26 -21.86
N SER A 67 6.26 -1.01 -23.06
CA SER A 67 6.44 0.23 -23.83
C SER A 67 5.57 1.41 -23.39
N GLY A 68 4.48 1.18 -22.64
CA GLY A 68 3.64 2.26 -22.10
C GLY A 68 4.09 2.79 -20.74
N ASN A 69 4.80 1.96 -19.97
CA ASN A 69 5.14 2.24 -18.57
C ASN A 69 6.49 2.97 -18.44
N ARG A 70 7.51 2.59 -19.22
CA ARG A 70 8.85 3.20 -19.15
C ARG A 70 8.85 4.70 -19.40
N VAL A 71 8.12 5.16 -20.43
CA VAL A 71 7.97 6.59 -20.75
C VAL A 71 7.23 7.35 -19.65
N GLN A 72 6.25 6.73 -18.99
CA GLN A 72 5.54 7.33 -17.85
C GLN A 72 6.46 7.44 -16.63
N VAL A 73 7.21 6.37 -16.32
CA VAL A 73 8.19 6.35 -15.22
C VAL A 73 9.26 7.41 -15.44
N GLU A 74 9.80 7.57 -16.65
CA GLU A 74 10.78 8.62 -16.98
C GLU A 74 10.21 10.03 -16.83
N LYS A 75 8.95 10.24 -17.25
CA LYS A 75 8.26 11.53 -17.06
C LYS A 75 8.02 11.83 -15.58
N ILE A 76 7.63 10.84 -14.80
CA ILE A 76 7.40 10.97 -13.35
C ILE A 76 8.74 11.25 -12.64
N GLN A 77 9.80 10.50 -12.95
CA GLN A 77 11.13 10.71 -12.39
C GLN A 77 11.66 12.11 -12.70
N ARG A 78 11.47 12.60 -13.94
CA ARG A 78 11.85 13.97 -14.31
C ARG A 78 11.08 15.02 -13.51
N LYS A 79 9.76 14.83 -13.34
CA LYS A 79 8.93 15.73 -12.52
C LYS A 79 9.38 15.71 -11.05
N LEU A 80 9.66 14.53 -10.50
CA LEU A 80 10.16 14.38 -9.13
C LEU A 80 11.47 15.15 -8.95
N ASN A 81 12.45 14.97 -9.84
CA ASN A 81 13.73 15.67 -9.77
C ASN A 81 13.56 17.19 -9.89
N LYS A 82 12.65 17.64 -10.77
CA LYS A 82 12.33 19.08 -10.91
C LYS A 82 11.72 19.65 -9.62
N LEU A 83 10.76 18.95 -9.02
CA LEU A 83 10.14 19.37 -7.75
C LEU A 83 11.15 19.37 -6.60
N GLN A 84 12.06 18.40 -6.56
CA GLN A 84 13.15 18.36 -5.58
C GLN A 84 14.05 19.59 -5.70
N ALA A 85 14.44 19.97 -6.92
CA ALA A 85 15.26 21.15 -7.17
C ALA A 85 14.54 22.45 -6.78
N GLU A 86 13.25 22.58 -7.13
CA GLU A 86 12.43 23.74 -6.75
C GLU A 86 12.26 23.86 -5.23
N LEU A 87 12.08 22.73 -4.54
CA LEU A 87 11.97 22.67 -3.09
C LEU A 87 13.27 23.13 -2.41
N GLU A 88 14.42 22.63 -2.84
CA GLU A 88 15.71 23.03 -2.29
C GLU A 88 16.02 24.52 -2.58
N ALA A 89 15.73 25.00 -3.79
CA ALA A 89 15.84 26.42 -4.12
C ALA A 89 14.93 27.30 -3.23
N LYS A 90 13.70 26.86 -2.97
CA LYS A 90 12.76 27.58 -2.10
C LYS A 90 13.18 27.56 -0.63
N LYS A 91 13.72 26.44 -0.14
CA LYS A 91 14.31 26.36 1.22
C LYS A 91 15.46 27.34 1.37
N LEU A 92 16.37 27.40 0.38
CA LEU A 92 17.50 28.32 0.41
C LEU A 92 17.02 29.79 0.43
N LYS A 93 16.03 30.14 -0.41
CA LYS A 93 15.43 31.48 -0.40
C LYS A 93 14.78 31.84 0.95
N ARG A 94 14.10 30.89 1.59
CA ARG A 94 13.51 31.11 2.93
C ARG A 94 14.58 31.37 3.98
N LYS A 95 15.66 30.59 4.00
CA LYS A 95 16.78 30.81 4.92
C LYS A 95 17.41 32.19 4.73
N ALA A 96 17.66 32.59 3.48
CA ALA A 96 18.20 33.91 3.18
C ALA A 96 17.28 35.04 3.66
N MET A 97 15.96 34.92 3.43
CA MET A 97 14.97 35.90 3.92
C MET A 97 14.88 35.93 5.45
N GLU A 98 15.02 34.78 6.11
CA GLU A 98 15.03 34.68 7.57
C GLU A 98 16.27 35.36 8.16
N ASP A 99 17.46 35.10 7.62
CA ASP A 99 18.71 35.74 8.03
C ASP A 99 18.62 37.27 7.87
N GLU A 100 18.12 37.75 6.72
CA GLU A 100 17.86 39.17 6.48
C GLU A 100 16.88 39.76 7.51
N ALA A 101 15.79 39.04 7.79
CA ALA A 101 14.82 39.46 8.80
C ALA A 101 15.45 39.53 10.22
N THR A 102 16.39 38.65 10.55
CA THR A 102 17.11 38.72 11.83
C THR A 102 18.02 39.96 11.91
N ILE A 103 18.68 40.32 10.81
CA ILE A 103 19.52 41.52 10.71
C ILE A 103 18.64 42.76 10.85
N GLU A 104 17.51 42.82 10.14
CA GLU A 104 16.60 43.97 10.20
C GLU A 104 15.93 44.11 11.58
N LYS A 105 15.59 42.99 12.26
CA LYS A 105 15.10 43.02 13.65
C LYS A 105 16.14 43.65 14.58
N LYS A 106 17.43 43.27 14.46
CA LYS A 106 18.51 43.86 15.26
C LYS A 106 18.69 45.35 14.97
N LYS A 107 18.69 45.75 13.71
CA LYS A 107 18.78 47.16 13.29
C LYS A 107 17.63 47.98 13.85
N ARG A 108 16.40 47.47 13.76
CA ARG A 108 15.21 48.12 14.31
C ARG A 108 15.28 48.27 15.84
N LYS A 109 15.78 47.25 16.54
CA LYS A 109 16.01 47.32 18.00
C LYS A 109 17.06 48.38 18.35
N ALA A 110 18.16 48.46 17.60
CA ALA A 110 19.17 49.49 17.80
C ALA A 110 18.59 50.90 17.58
N MET A 111 17.90 51.14 16.47
CA MET A 111 17.24 52.43 16.18
C MET A 111 16.21 52.82 17.25
N LYS A 112 15.44 51.84 17.74
CA LYS A 112 14.50 52.05 18.86
C LYS A 112 15.23 52.54 20.12
N SER A 113 16.30 51.85 20.51
CA SER A 113 17.08 52.24 21.70
C SER A 113 17.70 53.64 21.57
N THR A 114 18.22 53.99 20.39
CA THR A 114 18.77 55.34 20.15
C THR A 114 17.69 56.41 20.24
N LEU A 115 16.49 56.13 19.73
CA LEU A 115 15.38 57.08 19.78
C LEU A 115 14.93 57.33 21.23
N ILE A 116 14.72 56.26 22.00
CA ILE A 116 14.37 56.34 23.42
C ILE A 116 15.39 57.21 24.18
N TYR A 117 16.69 56.98 23.95
CA TYR A 117 17.74 57.76 24.59
C TYR A 117 17.70 59.26 24.25
N LEU A 118 17.39 59.62 22.99
CA LEU A 118 17.29 61.01 22.57
C LEU A 118 16.10 61.74 23.19
N PHE A 119 14.93 61.09 23.26
CA PHE A 119 13.74 61.66 23.90
C PHE A 119 13.96 61.91 25.39
N GLN A 120 14.58 60.95 26.09
CA GLN A 120 14.97 61.13 27.50
C GLN A 120 15.90 62.35 27.69
N ARG A 121 16.82 62.60 26.76
CA ARG A 121 17.73 63.77 26.78
C ARG A 121 17.00 65.10 26.55
N GLN A 122 15.96 65.10 25.72
CA GLN A 122 15.17 66.29 25.39
C GLN A 122 14.16 66.66 26.48
N GLY A 123 13.93 65.78 27.46
CA GLY A 123 12.93 65.98 28.51
C GLY A 123 11.49 65.82 28.00
N GLU A 124 11.32 65.31 26.78
CA GLU A 124 10.03 65.00 26.18
C GLU A 124 9.70 63.52 26.42
N GLU A 125 8.51 63.25 26.95
CA GLU A 125 8.01 61.89 27.08
C GLU A 125 7.47 61.43 25.72
N LEU A 126 7.82 60.19 25.35
CA LEU A 126 7.32 59.59 24.11
C LEU A 126 5.79 59.45 24.19
N PRO A 127 5.05 59.86 23.14
CA PRO A 127 3.61 59.64 23.08
C PRO A 127 3.23 58.17 23.40
N PRO A 128 2.14 57.93 24.16
CA PRO A 128 1.79 56.59 24.67
C PRO A 128 1.59 55.53 23.58
N ASP A 129 1.08 55.91 22.41
CA ASP A 129 0.88 55.07 21.23
C ASP A 129 2.23 54.59 20.65
N ILE A 130 3.21 55.49 20.58
CA ILE A 130 4.58 55.19 20.13
C ILE A 130 5.30 54.34 21.17
N ALA A 131 5.19 54.67 22.46
CA ALA A 131 5.78 53.92 23.56
C ALA A 131 5.26 52.47 23.61
N THR A 132 3.95 52.29 23.40
CA THR A 132 3.32 50.96 23.31
C THR A 132 3.87 50.17 22.13
N GLY A 133 3.89 50.74 20.92
CA GLY A 133 4.44 50.08 19.73
C GLY A 133 5.93 49.78 19.83
N MET A 134 6.66 50.60 20.59
CA MET A 134 8.04 50.35 20.97
C MET A 134 8.12 49.07 21.82
N SER A 135 7.38 48.96 22.93
CA SER A 135 7.43 47.81 23.85
C SER A 135 7.02 46.46 23.24
N SER A 136 6.12 46.43 22.25
CA SER A 136 5.55 45.19 21.69
C SER A 136 6.46 44.40 20.75
N MET A 137 7.68 44.86 20.49
CA MET A 137 8.58 44.32 19.46
C MET A 137 9.81 43.57 20.03
N GLU A 138 9.74 43.21 21.30
CA GLU A 138 10.75 42.45 22.05
C GLU A 138 10.76 40.96 21.64
#